data_AF-A0A8J6YM28-F1
#
_entry.id   AF-A0A8J6YM28-F1
#
_cell.length_a   1.000
_cell.length_b   1.000
_cell.length_c   1.000
_cell.angle_alpha   90.00
_cell.angle_beta   90.00
_cell.angle_gamma   90.00
#
_symmetry.space_group_name_H-M   'P 1'
#
loop_
_entity.id
_entity.type
_entity.pdbx_description
1 polymer ?
#
loop_
_entity_poly.entity_id
_entity_poly.type
_entity_poly.pdbx_seq_one_letter_code
_entity_poly.pdbx_strand_id
1 'polypeptide(L)'
;MLFNIGDKVVYPMHGAGIIESIEEKEILGETRRYYVMRIPVGNMKVMIPMDNVESIGLREVSDHESVLRVEDILTKEETPMSTNWNQRYRANMDKVKSGDILEVAEVVRNLTLRERQKGLST
;
A
#
# COMPACT_ATOMS: atom_id res chain seq x y z
N MET A 1 12.35 10.84 3.98
CA MET A 1 11.35 11.93 4.22
C MET A 1 11.05 12.05 5.72
N LEU A 2 10.62 13.24 6.20
CA LEU A 2 10.08 13.40 7.57
C LEU A 2 8.58 13.67 7.50
N PHE A 3 7.81 12.97 8.33
CA PHE A 3 6.37 13.18 8.49
C PHE A 3 6.09 14.04 9.73
N ASN A 4 4.98 14.77 9.69
CA ASN A 4 4.48 15.62 10.76
C ASN A 4 3.21 15.04 11.37
N ILE A 5 2.91 15.49 12.59
CA ILE A 5 1.64 15.17 13.23
C ILE A 5 0.50 15.72 12.38
N GLY A 6 -0.47 14.86 12.06
CA GLY A 6 -1.59 15.16 11.18
C GLY A 6 -1.42 14.66 9.74
N ASP A 7 -0.22 14.27 9.33
CA ASP A 7 0.02 13.77 7.97
C ASP A 7 -0.74 12.47 7.72
N LYS A 8 -1.37 12.39 6.55
CA LYS A 8 -2.05 11.19 6.06
C LYS A 8 -1.04 10.34 5.30
N VAL A 9 -0.82 9.14 5.78
CA VAL A 9 0.21 8.23 5.28
C VAL A 9 -0.36 6.85 5.02
N VAL A 10 0.32 6.04 4.22
CA VAL A 10 -0.01 4.66 3.93
C VAL A 10 1.13 3.78 4.40
N TYR A 11 0.82 2.85 5.30
CA TYR A 11 1.73 1.79 5.71
C TYR A 11 1.43 0.53 4.89
N PRO A 12 2.39 0.01 4.10
CA PRO A 12 2.17 -1.16 3.25
C PRO A 12 1.53 -2.32 4.02
N MET A 13 0.60 -3.02 3.37
CA MET A 13 -0.20 -4.14 3.90
C MET A 13 -1.17 -3.81 5.05
N HIS A 14 -1.01 -2.68 5.74
CA HIS A 14 -1.85 -2.30 6.89
C HIS A 14 -2.84 -1.17 6.55
N GLY A 15 -2.54 -0.38 5.52
CA GLY A 15 -3.45 0.60 4.94
C GLY A 15 -3.12 2.05 5.33
N ALA A 16 -4.10 2.93 5.10
CA ALA A 16 -3.97 4.36 5.34
C ALA A 16 -4.19 4.72 6.81
N GLY A 17 -3.40 5.65 7.32
CA GLY A 17 -3.46 6.14 8.68
C GLY A 17 -3.05 7.61 8.80
N ILE A 18 -3.02 8.09 10.04
CA ILE A 18 -2.62 9.46 10.37
C ILE A 18 -1.53 9.39 11.44
N ILE A 19 -0.48 10.19 11.29
CA ILE A 19 0.52 10.38 12.34
C ILE A 19 -0.12 11.17 13.48
N GLU A 20 -0.30 10.54 14.64
CA GLU A 20 -0.90 11.17 15.83
C GLU A 20 0.13 11.85 16.72
N SER A 21 1.31 11.26 16.86
CA SER A 21 2.38 11.77 17.71
C SER A 21 3.74 11.30 17.20
N ILE A 22 4.78 12.00 17.65
CA ILE A 22 6.18 11.60 17.52
C ILE A 22 6.71 11.43 18.93
N GLU A 23 7.06 10.21 19.31
CA GLU A 23 7.45 9.86 20.67
C GLU A 23 8.91 9.39 20.72
N GLU A 24 9.65 9.79 21.74
CA GLU A 24 10.94 9.20 22.07
C GLU A 24 10.74 8.10 23.09
N LYS A 25 11.26 6.90 22.83
CA LYS A 25 11.18 5.75 23.75
C LYS A 25 12.50 5.01 23.82
N GLU A 26 12.79 4.51 25.02
CA GLU A 26 13.84 3.54 25.25
C GLU A 26 13.26 2.13 25.09
N ILE A 27 13.77 1.38 24.11
CA ILE A 27 13.39 -0.01 23.87
C ILE A 27 14.68 -0.84 23.82
N LEU A 28 14.77 -1.87 24.67
CA LEU A 28 15.95 -2.74 24.77
C LEU A 28 17.27 -1.98 25.06
N GLY A 29 17.20 -0.89 25.84
CA GLY A 29 18.36 -0.07 26.21
C GLY A 29 18.77 0.97 25.15
N GLU A 30 18.04 1.06 24.04
CA GLU A 30 18.28 2.05 23.00
C GLU A 30 17.16 3.08 22.94
N THR A 31 17.52 4.36 23.05
CA THR A 31 16.58 5.47 22.90
C THR A 31 16.43 5.81 21.42
N ARG A 32 15.20 5.70 20.90
CA ARG A 32 14.87 6.00 19.51
C ARG A 32 13.58 6.82 19.42
N ARG A 33 13.43 7.56 18.32
CA ARG A 33 12.20 8.29 18.01
C ARG A 33 11.29 7.45 17.11
N TYR A 34 10.00 7.49 17.40
CA TYR A 34 8.97 6.71 16.72
C TYR A 34 7.85 7.63 16.22
N TYR A 35 7.39 7.38 15.01
CA TYR A 35 6.07 7.83 14.57
C TYR A 35 5.01 6.93 15.19
N VAL A 36 3.97 7.54 15.76
CA VAL A 36 2.79 6.84 16.23
C VAL A 36 1.67 7.09 15.23
N MET A 37 1.36 6.06 14.46
CA MET A 37 0.34 6.12 13.41
C MET A 37 -0.95 5.42 13.88
N ARG A 38 -2.10 6.09 13.72
CA ARG A 38 -3.41 5.47 13.89
C ARG A 38 -3.99 5.07 12.54
N ILE A 39 -4.34 3.79 12.41
CA ILE A 39 -5.10 3.26 11.28
C ILE A 39 -6.56 3.13 11.72
N PRO A 40 -7.50 3.88 11.10
CA PRO A 40 -8.92 3.83 11.49
C PRO A 40 -9.53 2.43 11.31
N VAL A 41 -9.10 1.73 10.26
CA VAL A 41 -9.54 0.36 9.99
C VAL A 41 -9.01 -0.56 11.08
N GLY A 42 -9.91 -1.18 11.84
CA GLY A 42 -9.56 -2.08 12.94
C GLY A 42 -9.04 -1.39 14.19
N ASN A 43 -9.13 -0.06 14.29
CA ASN A 43 -8.70 0.75 15.45
C ASN A 43 -7.27 0.42 15.92
N MET A 44 -6.35 0.25 14.96
CA MET A 44 -4.99 -0.18 15.21
C MET A 44 -4.06 1.03 15.39
N LYS A 45 -3.12 0.92 16.33
CA LYS A 45 -2.02 1.88 16.52
C LYS A 45 -0.69 1.20 16.22
N VAL A 46 0.11 1.83 15.37
CA VAL A 46 1.41 1.31 14.94
C VAL A 46 2.50 2.29 15.36
N MET A 47 3.55 1.78 15.98
CA MET A 47 4.76 2.55 16.27
C MET A 47 5.84 2.20 15.25
N ILE A 48 6.36 3.23 14.57
CA ILE A 48 7.31 3.08 13.46
C ILE A 48 8.61 3.81 13.82
N PRO A 49 9.75 3.11 13.90
CA PRO A 49 11.04 3.75 14.10
C PRO A 49 11.34 4.75 12.98
N MET A 50 11.69 6.00 13.32
CA MET A 50 11.93 7.05 12.32
C MET A 50 13.12 6.75 11.40
N ASP A 51 14.09 5.95 11.86
CA ASP A 51 15.26 5.47 11.12
C ASP A 51 14.92 4.39 10.07
N ASN A 52 13.77 3.72 10.19
CA ASN A 52 13.37 2.62 9.30
C ASN A 52 12.25 2.98 8.31
N VAL A 53 11.85 4.24 8.23
CA VAL A 53 10.67 4.69 7.45
C VAL A 53 10.75 4.30 5.98
N GLU A 54 11.92 4.51 5.35
CA GLU A 54 12.12 4.23 3.93
C GLU A 54 12.19 2.73 3.65
N SER A 55 12.79 1.95 4.56
CA SER A 55 12.92 0.50 4.38
C SER A 55 11.59 -0.25 4.52
N ILE A 56 10.66 0.28 5.32
CA ILE A 56 9.31 -0.30 5.47
C ILE A 56 8.30 0.22 4.42
N GLY A 57 8.70 1.19 3.60
CA GLY A 57 7.84 1.76 2.55
C GLY A 57 6.70 2.65 3.05
N LEU A 58 6.85 3.29 4.21
CA LEU A 58 5.85 4.27 4.68
C LEU A 58 5.86 5.49 3.74
N ARG A 59 4.70 5.82 3.20
CA ARG A 59 4.56 6.86 2.15
C ARG A 59 3.38 7.77 2.40
N GLU A 60 3.36 8.90 1.71
CA GLU A 60 2.19 9.79 1.68
C GLU A 60 1.02 9.13 0.93
N VAL A 61 -0.18 9.64 1.19
CA VAL A 61 -1.36 9.32 0.38
C VAL A 61 -1.17 9.84 -1.05
N SER A 62 -1.76 9.13 -2.01
CA SER A 62 -1.74 9.51 -3.41
C SER A 62 -2.48 10.84 -3.63
N ASP A 63 -1.97 11.65 -4.54
CA ASP A 63 -2.57 12.91 -4.94
C ASP A 63 -3.78 12.71 -5.86
N HIS A 64 -4.51 13.80 -6.11
CA HIS A 64 -5.71 13.76 -6.94
C HIS A 64 -5.42 13.31 -8.38
N GLU A 65 -4.27 13.71 -8.95
CA GLU A 65 -3.87 13.29 -10.29
C GLU A 65 -3.66 11.78 -10.38
N SER A 66 -3.00 11.18 -9.39
CA SER A 66 -2.83 9.73 -9.30
C SER A 66 -4.18 9.03 -9.21
N VAL A 67 -5.15 9.59 -8.47
CA VAL A 67 -6.51 9.03 -8.38
C VAL A 67 -7.20 9.04 -9.74
N LEU A 68 -7.13 10.14 -10.49
CA LEU A 68 -7.71 10.21 -11.84
C LEU A 68 -7.09 9.18 -12.79
N ARG A 69 -5.77 8.96 -12.69
CA ARG A 69 -5.09 7.91 -13.47
C ARG A 69 -5.54 6.50 -13.06
N VAL A 70 -5.78 6.26 -11.78
CA VAL A 70 -6.34 4.99 -11.29
C VAL A 70 -7.73 4.76 -11.87
N GLU A 71 -8.61 5.77 -11.83
CA GLU A 71 -9.96 5.69 -12.41
C GLU A 71 -9.91 5.35 -13.91
N ASP A 72 -9.05 6.04 -14.66
CA ASP A 72 -8.81 5.75 -16.08
C ASP A 72 -8.32 4.30 -16.29
N ILE A 73 -7.32 3.84 -15.51
CA ILE A 73 -6.83 2.46 -15.59
C ILE A 73 -7.96 1.47 -15.38
N LEU A 74 -8.79 1.64 -14.34
CA LEU A 74 -9.84 0.70 -13.96
C LEU A 74 -10.95 0.57 -15.01
N THR A 75 -11.15 1.58 -15.87
CA THR A 75 -12.18 1.56 -16.93
C THR A 75 -11.71 0.96 -18.26
N LYS A 76 -10.39 0.74 -18.41
CA LYS A 76 -9.79 0.18 -19.63
C LYS A 76 -9.98 -1.33 -19.76
N GLU A 77 -9.68 -1.84 -20.96
CA GLU A 77 -9.60 -3.27 -21.21
C GLU A 77 -8.44 -3.94 -20.46
N GLU A 78 -8.51 -5.27 -20.34
CA GLU A 78 -7.44 -6.04 -19.68
C GLU A 78 -6.12 -5.94 -20.45
N THR A 79 -5.01 -5.88 -19.71
CA THR A 79 -3.67 -6.01 -20.29
C THR A 79 -3.27 -7.48 -20.36
N PRO A 80 -2.34 -7.84 -21.27
CA PRO A 80 -1.87 -9.22 -21.39
C PRO A 80 -1.36 -9.77 -20.05
N MET A 81 -1.91 -10.92 -19.65
CA MET A 81 -1.45 -11.68 -18.50
C MET A 81 -1.03 -13.09 -18.94
N SER A 82 -0.10 -13.69 -18.20
CA SER A 82 0.25 -15.10 -18.42
C SER A 82 -0.97 -16.00 -18.23
N THR A 83 -1.15 -16.94 -19.14
CA THR A 83 -2.16 -18.01 -19.02
C THR A 83 -1.80 -18.96 -17.89
N ASN A 84 -0.50 -19.17 -17.62
CA ASN A 84 0.00 -19.94 -16.50
C ASN A 84 -0.34 -19.27 -15.16
N TRP A 85 -1.12 -19.96 -14.33
CA TRP A 85 -1.60 -19.44 -13.04
C TRP A 85 -0.46 -19.05 -12.10
N ASN A 86 0.56 -19.89 -11.95
CA ASN A 86 1.69 -19.64 -11.04
C ASN A 86 2.46 -18.38 -11.45
N GLN A 87 2.72 -18.23 -12.75
CA GLN A 87 3.45 -17.07 -13.27
C GLN A 87 2.63 -15.78 -13.08
N ARG A 88 1.33 -15.82 -13.37
CA ARG A 88 0.42 -14.69 -13.16
C ARG A 88 0.29 -14.31 -11.68
N TYR A 89 0.16 -15.29 -10.80
CA TYR A 89 0.10 -15.05 -9.36
C TYR A 89 1.36 -14.33 -8.85
N ARG A 90 2.55 -14.80 -9.24
CA ARG A 90 3.82 -14.15 -8.88
C ARG A 90 3.89 -12.72 -9.42
N ALA A 91 3.62 -12.52 -10.71
CA ALA A 91 3.65 -11.18 -11.31
C ALA A 91 2.67 -10.21 -10.65
N ASN A 92 1.44 -10.66 -10.35
CA ASN A 92 0.45 -9.83 -9.64
C ASN A 92 0.89 -9.55 -8.20
N MET A 93 1.49 -10.52 -7.52
CA MET A 93 1.99 -10.35 -6.16
C MET A 93 3.14 -9.34 -6.12
N ASP A 94 4.02 -9.34 -7.12
CA ASP A 94 5.12 -8.38 -7.22
C ASP A 94 4.58 -6.95 -7.38
N LYS A 95 3.58 -6.76 -8.26
CA LYS A 95 2.84 -5.48 -8.41
C LYS A 95 2.13 -5.04 -7.14
N VAL A 96 1.54 -5.96 -6.38
CA VAL A 96 0.88 -5.61 -5.10
C VAL A 96 1.91 -5.19 -4.05
N LYS A 97 3.08 -5.84 -4.04
CA LYS A 97 4.15 -5.55 -3.09
C LYS A 97 4.95 -4.29 -3.44
N SER A 98 4.95 -3.84 -4.70
CA SER A 98 5.62 -2.60 -5.10
C SER A 98 5.01 -1.38 -4.40
N GLY A 99 3.72 -1.45 -4.05
CA GLY A 99 3.00 -0.35 -3.41
C GLY A 99 2.59 0.78 -4.36
N ASP A 100 2.90 0.65 -5.66
CA ASP A 100 2.45 1.56 -6.71
C ASP A 100 0.94 1.36 -6.96
N ILE A 101 0.18 2.43 -6.73
CA ILE A 101 -1.27 2.41 -6.85
C ILE A 101 -1.75 2.12 -8.28
N LEU A 102 -0.97 2.50 -9.30
CA LEU A 102 -1.31 2.26 -10.71
C LEU A 102 -1.12 0.79 -11.07
N GLU A 103 -0.04 0.16 -10.59
CA GLU A 103 0.20 -1.27 -10.78
C GLU A 103 -0.85 -2.11 -10.04
N VAL A 104 -1.19 -1.72 -8.81
CA VAL A 104 -2.27 -2.36 -8.04
C VAL A 104 -3.61 -2.23 -8.76
N ALA A 105 -3.93 -1.06 -9.31
CA ALA A 105 -5.14 -0.84 -10.09
C ALA A 105 -5.20 -1.75 -11.33
N GLU A 106 -4.07 -1.96 -12.01
CA GLU A 106 -3.97 -2.88 -13.14
C GLU A 106 -4.28 -4.32 -12.74
N VAL A 107 -3.74 -4.79 -11.60
CA VAL A 107 -4.02 -6.13 -11.06
C VAL A 107 -5.51 -6.28 -10.74
N VAL A 108 -6.11 -5.31 -10.05
CA VAL A 108 -7.53 -5.31 -9.69
C VAL A 108 -8.41 -5.37 -10.93
N ARG A 109 -8.16 -4.50 -11.92
CA ARG A 109 -8.90 -4.47 -13.17
C ARG A 109 -8.84 -5.82 -13.88
N ASN A 110 -7.63 -6.32 -14.11
CA ASN A 110 -7.42 -7.53 -14.88
C ASN A 110 -8.06 -8.77 -14.22
N LEU A 111 -7.93 -8.90 -12.89
CA LEU A 111 -8.55 -10.00 -12.16
C LEU A 111 -10.08 -9.89 -12.13
N THR A 112 -10.62 -8.68 -12.03
CA THR A 112 -12.08 -8.44 -12.09
C THR A 112 -12.65 -8.79 -13.45
N LEU A 113 -12.00 -8.39 -14.55
CA LEU A 113 -12.42 -8.74 -15.91
C LEU A 113 -12.32 -10.24 -16.16
N ARG A 114 -11.23 -10.87 -15.69
CA ARG A 114 -11.06 -12.32 -15.78
C ARG A 114 -12.14 -13.09 -15.04
N GLU A 115 -12.47 -12.69 -13.82
CA GLU A 115 -13.55 -13.32 -13.03
C GLU A 115 -14.86 -13.32 -13.83
N ARG A 116 -15.22 -12.18 -14.44
CA ARG A 116 -16.44 -12.04 -15.24
C ARG A 116 -16.46 -12.93 -16.50
N GLN A 117 -15.31 -13.18 -17.11
CA GLN A 117 -15.24 -13.92 -18.38
C GLN A 117 -15.00 -15.43 -18.22
N LYS A 118 -14.12 -15.82 -17.30
CA LYS A 118 -13.58 -17.19 -17.20
C LYS A 118 -13.55 -17.74 -15.78
N GLY A 119 -13.89 -16.91 -14.77
CA GLY A 119 -13.67 -17.22 -13.37
C GLY A 119 -12.20 -17.15 -12.96
N LEU A 120 -11.97 -17.02 -11.65
CA LEU A 120 -10.68 -17.11 -10.99
C LEU A 120 -10.44 -18.53 -10.48
N SER A 121 -9.16 -18.91 -10.46
CA SER A 121 -8.76 -20.16 -9.83
C SER A 121 -8.91 -20.01 -8.33
N THR A 122 -9.71 -20.91 -7.73
CA THR A 122 -9.87 -21.07 -6.28
C THR A 122 -8.66 -21.77 -5.66
#